data_AF-A0A669CM89-F1
#
_entry.id   AF-A0A669CM89-F1
#
_cell.length_a   1.000
_cell.length_b   1.000
_cell.length_c   1.000
_cell.angle_alpha   90.00
_cell.angle_beta   90.00
_cell.angle_gamma   90.00
#
_symmetry.space_group_name_H-M   'P 1'
#
loop_
_entity.id
_entity.type
_entity.pdbx_description
1 polymer ?
#
loop_
_entity_poly.entity_id
_entity_poly.type
_entity_poly.pdbx_seq_one_letter_code
_entity_poly.pdbx_strand_id
1 'polypeptide(L)'
;MVFRVRKCRLQLLKLMSITAIALVFILLWNLSGFSFCRQEPSLCACHKCLTDSDPWFNYLINEAPKPFMSLKHKPSEEDFNWWKLLQRDKQNFTVYNKTLESVFQTITPIADVEEPRPDRCRSCAVVGNSGNLRGSHYGPMIDAHDIVIRINRGRTKGYETDVGSKTTYHVMYPESAARLENTTSLLFFPFKTSDFLWLLKASNPRQNGTRNSKMIANKDLKILFNMAALLERLESTFGETCK
;
A
#
# COMPACT_ATOMS: atom_id res chain seq x y z
N MET A 1 -45.00 73.31 -18.70
CA MET A 1 -44.30 72.27 -19.51
C MET A 1 -43.50 71.35 -18.57
N VAL A 2 -44.13 70.48 -17.76
CA VAL A 2 -43.44 69.66 -16.72
C VAL A 2 -43.77 68.15 -16.78
N PHE A 3 -44.68 67.72 -17.66
CA PHE A 3 -45.17 66.33 -17.69
C PHE A 3 -44.29 65.33 -18.47
N ARG A 4 -43.33 65.78 -19.30
CA ARG A 4 -42.54 64.87 -20.17
C ARG A 4 -41.31 64.26 -19.50
N VAL A 5 -40.76 64.89 -18.45
CA VAL A 5 -39.54 64.45 -17.75
C VAL A 5 -39.81 63.33 -16.73
N ARG A 6 -40.95 63.37 -16.01
CA ARG A 6 -41.32 62.35 -15.01
C ARG A 6 -41.59 60.97 -15.64
N LYS A 7 -42.23 60.93 -16.82
CA LYS A 7 -42.54 59.67 -17.53
C LYS A 7 -41.27 58.96 -18.02
N CYS A 8 -40.29 59.73 -18.48
CA CYS A 8 -38.97 59.22 -18.88
C CYS A 8 -38.15 58.74 -17.67
N ARG A 9 -38.13 59.48 -16.55
CA ARG A 9 -37.51 59.03 -15.29
C ARG A 9 -38.15 57.75 -14.74
N LEU A 10 -39.47 57.61 -14.82
CA LEU A 10 -40.17 56.41 -14.36
C LEU A 10 -39.91 55.20 -15.27
N GLN A 11 -39.78 55.41 -16.59
CA GLN A 11 -39.37 54.37 -17.53
C GLN A 11 -37.90 53.97 -17.37
N LEU A 12 -37.00 54.93 -17.11
CA LEU A 12 -35.60 54.68 -16.76
C LEU A 12 -35.48 53.89 -15.46
N LEU A 13 -36.24 54.25 -14.40
CA LEU A 13 -36.26 53.46 -13.16
C LEU A 13 -36.74 52.02 -13.40
N LYS A 14 -37.81 51.83 -14.18
CA LYS A 14 -38.29 50.48 -14.54
C LYS A 14 -37.25 49.69 -15.32
N LEU A 15 -36.55 50.31 -16.27
CA LEU A 15 -35.50 49.66 -17.05
C LEU A 15 -34.31 49.27 -16.18
N MET A 16 -33.88 50.14 -15.27
CA MET A 16 -32.81 49.87 -14.30
C MET A 16 -33.19 48.77 -13.30
N SER A 17 -34.46 48.68 -12.91
CA SER A 17 -34.94 47.58 -12.06
C SER A 17 -34.96 46.24 -12.80
N ILE A 18 -35.36 46.22 -14.08
CA ILE A 18 -35.38 45.00 -14.89
C ILE A 18 -33.95 44.49 -15.13
N THR A 19 -33.00 45.38 -15.43
CA THR A 19 -31.59 44.99 -15.61
C THR A 19 -30.97 44.51 -14.30
N ALA A 20 -31.29 45.14 -13.16
CA ALA A 20 -30.83 44.68 -11.85
C ALA A 20 -31.39 43.29 -11.50
N ILE A 21 -32.67 43.04 -11.78
CA ILE A 21 -33.30 41.73 -11.56
C ILE A 21 -32.65 40.67 -12.47
N ALA A 22 -32.41 40.97 -13.75
CA ALA A 22 -31.73 40.05 -14.67
C ALA A 22 -30.30 39.74 -14.23
N LEU A 23 -29.54 40.74 -13.76
CA LEU A 23 -28.19 40.53 -13.21
C LEU A 23 -28.20 39.67 -11.94
N VAL A 24 -29.17 39.89 -11.05
CA VAL A 24 -29.35 39.05 -9.85
C VAL A 24 -29.72 37.63 -10.24
N PHE A 25 -30.59 37.42 -11.22
CA PHE A 25 -30.89 36.07 -11.73
C PHE A 25 -29.69 35.41 -12.39
N ILE A 26 -28.86 36.13 -13.14
CA ILE A 26 -27.62 35.61 -13.73
C ILE A 26 -26.59 35.29 -12.64
N LEU A 27 -26.46 36.12 -11.61
CA LEU A 27 -25.60 35.85 -10.45
C LEU A 27 -26.10 34.63 -9.68
N LEU A 28 -27.41 34.53 -9.42
CA LEU A 28 -28.03 33.38 -8.78
C LEU A 28 -27.89 32.11 -9.63
N TRP A 29 -27.97 32.21 -10.96
CA TRP A 29 -27.71 31.11 -11.88
C TRP A 29 -26.25 30.70 -11.96
N ASN A 30 -25.29 31.63 -11.82
CA ASN A 30 -23.88 31.30 -11.70
C ASN A 30 -23.55 30.69 -10.32
N LEU A 31 -24.22 31.15 -9.26
CA LEU A 31 -24.17 30.56 -7.92
C LEU A 31 -24.84 29.18 -7.87
N SER A 32 -25.91 28.95 -8.63
CA SER A 32 -26.56 27.64 -8.78
C SER A 32 -25.90 26.76 -9.84
N GLY A 33 -25.13 27.33 -10.77
CA GLY A 33 -24.21 26.64 -11.69
C GLY A 33 -22.95 26.17 -10.97
N PHE A 34 -22.62 26.84 -9.86
CA PHE A 34 -21.87 26.30 -8.72
C PHE A 34 -22.72 25.30 -7.88
N SER A 35 -23.71 24.64 -8.49
CA SER A 35 -24.21 23.37 -7.97
C SER A 35 -23.04 22.41 -7.96
N PHE A 36 -22.37 22.34 -6.82
CA PHE A 36 -22.19 21.09 -6.10
C PHE A 36 -21.98 19.91 -7.06
N CYS A 37 -20.87 19.91 -7.80
CA CYS A 37 -20.19 18.64 -7.98
C CYS A 37 -19.85 18.21 -6.57
N ARG A 38 -20.77 17.43 -5.96
CA ARG A 38 -20.47 16.61 -4.80
C ARG A 38 -19.43 15.64 -5.33
N GLN A 39 -18.17 16.08 -5.33
CA GLN A 39 -17.04 15.21 -5.60
C GLN A 39 -17.14 14.17 -4.50
N GLU A 40 -17.46 12.94 -4.88
CA GLU A 40 -17.36 11.79 -3.99
C GLU A 40 -16.02 11.93 -3.25
N PRO A 41 -16.01 11.86 -1.91
CA PRO A 41 -14.79 12.09 -1.15
C PRO A 41 -13.72 11.11 -1.63
N SER A 42 -12.66 11.63 -2.26
CA SER A 42 -11.58 10.79 -2.76
C SER A 42 -10.86 10.14 -1.57
N LEU A 43 -10.60 8.84 -1.65
CA LEU A 43 -9.92 8.10 -0.60
C LEU A 43 -8.43 8.46 -0.49
N CYS A 44 -7.88 9.12 -1.52
CA CYS A 44 -6.50 9.58 -1.57
C CYS A 44 -6.36 10.88 -2.38
N ALA A 45 -5.21 11.56 -2.26
CA ALA A 45 -4.90 12.77 -3.05
C ALA A 45 -4.23 12.50 -4.40
N CYS A 46 -4.10 11.24 -4.82
CA CYS A 46 -3.51 10.91 -6.12
C CYS A 46 -4.46 11.27 -7.26
N HIS A 47 -3.91 11.43 -8.47
CA HIS A 47 -4.74 11.64 -9.67
C HIS A 47 -5.74 10.51 -9.91
N LYS A 48 -5.37 9.27 -9.56
CA LYS A 48 -6.22 8.09 -9.53
C LYS A 48 -5.89 7.26 -8.30
N CYS A 49 -6.86 6.99 -7.43
CA CYS A 49 -6.70 6.07 -6.31
C CYS A 49 -6.92 4.62 -6.76
N LEU A 50 -6.33 3.66 -6.03
CA LEU A 50 -6.44 2.24 -6.35
C LEU A 50 -7.90 1.76 -6.39
N THR A 51 -8.72 2.29 -5.48
CA THR A 51 -10.15 2.03 -5.33
C THR A 51 -11.04 2.78 -6.33
N ASP A 52 -10.47 3.68 -7.13
CA ASP A 52 -11.22 4.36 -8.21
C ASP A 52 -11.33 3.46 -9.46
N SER A 53 -11.04 2.17 -9.29
CA SER A 53 -10.96 1.17 -10.35
C SER A 53 -12.29 0.43 -10.51
N ASP A 54 -12.27 -0.59 -11.36
CA ASP A 54 -13.41 -1.44 -11.67
C ASP A 54 -14.10 -2.02 -10.41
N PRO A 55 -15.45 -2.04 -10.32
CA PRO A 55 -16.18 -2.55 -9.16
C PRO A 55 -15.82 -3.98 -8.76
N TRP A 56 -15.53 -4.87 -9.72
CA TRP A 56 -15.09 -6.23 -9.44
C TRP A 56 -13.71 -6.24 -8.76
N PHE A 57 -12.80 -5.38 -9.20
CA PHE A 57 -11.50 -5.23 -8.56
C PHE A 57 -11.62 -4.67 -7.13
N ASN A 58 -12.51 -3.70 -6.92
CA ASN A 58 -12.79 -3.16 -5.60
C ASN A 58 -13.38 -4.21 -4.65
N TYR A 59 -14.28 -5.05 -5.15
CA TYR A 59 -14.80 -6.19 -4.39
C TYR A 59 -13.67 -7.12 -3.94
N LEU A 60 -12.78 -7.50 -4.85
CA LEU A 60 -11.64 -8.36 -4.52
C LEU A 60 -10.68 -7.74 -3.49
N ILE A 61 -10.37 -6.45 -3.60
CA ILE A 61 -9.52 -5.76 -2.62
C ILE A 61 -10.19 -5.69 -1.25
N ASN A 62 -11.48 -5.36 -1.20
CA ASN A 62 -12.21 -5.21 0.06
C ASN A 62 -12.39 -6.54 0.78
N GLU A 63 -12.51 -7.64 0.04
CA GLU A 63 -12.59 -9.00 0.57
C GLU A 63 -11.22 -9.63 0.90
N ALA A 64 -10.12 -8.97 0.55
CA ALA A 64 -8.79 -9.51 0.80
C ALA A 64 -8.47 -9.53 2.30
N PRO A 65 -7.90 -10.63 2.82
CA PRO A 65 -7.50 -10.69 4.22
C PRO A 65 -6.40 -9.66 4.50
N LYS A 66 -6.30 -9.21 5.77
CA LYS A 66 -5.25 -8.28 6.16
C LYS A 66 -3.87 -8.91 5.88
N PRO A 67 -3.02 -8.27 5.06
CA PRO A 67 -1.81 -8.89 4.51
C PRO A 67 -0.67 -9.02 5.52
N PHE A 68 -0.80 -8.45 6.71
CA PHE A 68 0.26 -8.42 7.71
C PHE A 68 -0.20 -9.03 9.03
N MET A 69 0.64 -9.93 9.57
CA MET A 69 0.38 -10.55 10.85
C MET A 69 0.74 -9.59 11.99
N SER A 70 -0.08 -9.62 13.03
CA SER A 70 0.13 -8.86 14.27
C SER A 70 -0.39 -9.67 15.45
N LEU A 71 -0.20 -9.17 16.67
CA LEU A 71 -0.82 -9.77 17.86
C LEU A 71 -2.36 -9.84 17.75
N LYS A 72 -2.97 -8.89 17.04
CA LYS A 72 -4.42 -8.82 16.82
C LYS A 72 -4.89 -9.66 15.64
N HIS A 73 -4.07 -9.76 14.59
CA HIS A 73 -4.40 -10.46 13.35
C HIS A 73 -3.46 -11.66 13.18
N LYS A 74 -3.73 -12.74 13.91
CA LYS A 74 -3.00 -14.01 13.80
C LYS A 74 -3.77 -14.98 12.89
N PRO A 75 -3.09 -15.83 12.12
CA PRO A 75 -3.75 -16.88 11.35
C PRO A 75 -4.49 -17.88 12.25
N SER A 76 -5.63 -18.39 11.77
CA SER A 76 -6.39 -19.43 12.44
C SER A 76 -5.68 -20.80 12.37
N GLU A 77 -6.21 -21.81 13.08
CA GLU A 77 -5.70 -23.18 12.94
C GLU A 77 -5.98 -23.76 11.54
N GLU A 78 -7.08 -23.35 10.90
CA GLU A 78 -7.41 -23.72 9.52
C GLU A 78 -6.38 -23.13 8.54
N ASP A 79 -6.14 -21.82 8.62
CA ASP A 79 -5.13 -21.13 7.81
C ASP A 79 -3.75 -21.79 7.98
N PHE A 80 -3.38 -22.14 9.22
CA PHE A 80 -2.13 -22.83 9.50
C PHE A 80 -2.09 -24.23 8.88
N ASN A 81 -3.16 -24.99 8.98
CA ASN A 81 -3.25 -26.35 8.44
C ASN A 81 -3.19 -26.36 6.90
N TRP A 82 -3.72 -25.33 6.25
CA TRP A 82 -3.51 -25.10 4.83
C TRP A 82 -2.05 -24.71 4.54
N TRP A 83 -1.55 -23.67 5.21
CA TRP A 83 -0.22 -23.11 4.98
C TRP A 83 0.93 -24.10 5.20
N LYS A 84 0.84 -24.97 6.21
CA LYS A 84 1.87 -25.98 6.49
C LYS A 84 2.09 -26.95 5.31
N LEU A 85 1.11 -27.10 4.41
CA LEU A 85 1.23 -27.97 3.24
C LEU A 85 2.18 -27.40 2.19
N LEU A 86 2.32 -26.07 2.09
CA LEU A 86 3.15 -25.38 1.09
C LEU A 86 4.60 -25.89 1.06
N GLN A 87 5.17 -26.16 2.22
CA GLN A 87 6.54 -26.63 2.39
C GLN A 87 6.63 -27.90 3.25
N ARG A 88 5.50 -28.61 3.43
CA ARG A 88 5.40 -29.83 4.25
C ARG A 88 5.95 -29.65 5.66
N ASP A 89 5.54 -28.56 6.30
CA ASP A 89 5.91 -28.27 7.68
C ASP A 89 5.34 -29.33 8.64
N LYS A 90 6.20 -29.91 9.47
CA LYS A 90 5.89 -30.99 10.40
C LYS A 90 5.39 -30.47 11.75
N GLN A 91 5.45 -29.17 12.00
CA GLN A 91 5.02 -28.60 13.28
C GLN A 91 3.49 -28.67 13.44
N ASN A 92 3.05 -28.61 14.70
CA ASN A 92 1.63 -28.47 15.06
C ASN A 92 1.29 -27.00 15.37
N PHE A 93 -0.01 -26.71 15.43
CA PHE A 93 -0.51 -25.35 15.62
C PHE A 93 -0.05 -24.73 16.95
N THR A 94 0.03 -25.53 18.03
CA THR A 94 0.52 -25.05 19.33
C THR A 94 1.97 -24.57 19.28
N VAL A 95 2.86 -25.31 18.62
CA VAL A 95 4.26 -24.93 18.45
C VAL A 95 4.39 -23.70 17.56
N TYR A 96 3.60 -23.65 16.48
CA TYR A 96 3.54 -22.51 15.58
C TYR A 96 3.11 -21.23 16.30
N ASN A 97 1.98 -21.24 17.04
CA ASN A 97 1.49 -20.06 17.73
C ASN A 97 2.48 -19.56 18.82
N LYS A 98 3.09 -20.47 19.60
CA LYS A 98 4.15 -20.10 20.55
C LYS A 98 5.35 -19.45 19.86
N THR A 99 5.71 -19.92 18.66
CA THR A 99 6.80 -19.35 17.87
C THR A 99 6.44 -17.95 17.37
N LEU A 100 5.22 -17.75 16.84
CA LEU A 100 4.72 -16.44 16.44
C LEU A 100 4.69 -15.44 17.60
N GLU A 101 4.23 -15.86 18.78
CA GLU A 101 4.24 -15.02 19.98
C GLU A 101 5.64 -14.55 20.34
N SER A 102 6.62 -15.46 20.27
CA SER A 102 8.03 -15.11 20.49
C SER A 102 8.56 -14.12 19.45
N VAL A 103 8.13 -14.25 18.19
CA VAL A 103 8.44 -13.27 17.13
C VAL A 103 7.89 -11.90 17.48
N PHE A 104 6.59 -11.78 17.77
CA PHE A 104 5.96 -10.49 18.09
C PHE A 104 6.51 -9.82 19.35
N GLN A 105 7.06 -10.59 20.29
CA GLN A 105 7.76 -10.03 21.46
C GLN A 105 9.18 -9.55 21.13
N THR A 106 9.82 -10.14 20.11
CA THR A 106 11.21 -9.85 19.75
C THR A 106 11.33 -8.72 18.73
N ILE A 107 10.40 -8.67 17.77
CA ILE A 107 10.36 -7.62 16.75
C ILE A 107 9.25 -6.65 17.12
N THR A 108 9.55 -5.34 17.16
CA THR A 108 8.50 -4.33 17.20
C THR A 108 7.71 -4.47 15.90
N PRO A 109 6.42 -4.88 15.94
CA PRO A 109 5.62 -4.85 14.73
C PRO A 109 5.58 -3.39 14.29
N ILE A 110 6.05 -3.09 13.07
CA ILE A 110 5.77 -1.76 12.52
C ILE A 110 4.25 -1.62 12.55
N ALA A 111 3.82 -0.53 13.17
CA ALA A 111 2.44 -0.11 13.29
C ALA A 111 1.72 -0.27 11.93
N ASP A 112 0.44 -0.60 12.03
CA ASP A 112 -0.48 -0.82 10.93
C ASP A 112 -0.14 -0.03 9.66
N VAL A 113 -0.27 -0.70 8.51
CA VAL A 113 -0.16 -0.07 7.19
C VAL A 113 -0.94 1.22 7.22
N GLU A 114 -0.26 2.34 7.02
CA GLU A 114 -0.93 3.63 7.04
C GLU A 114 -1.99 3.64 5.95
N GLU A 115 -3.25 3.69 6.39
CA GLU A 115 -4.44 3.68 5.54
C GLU A 115 -4.43 4.89 4.58
N PRO A 116 -5.09 4.79 3.41
CA PRO A 116 -5.22 5.91 2.48
C PRO A 116 -5.80 7.14 3.18
N ARG A 117 -5.28 8.32 2.82
CA ARG A 117 -5.77 9.60 3.35
C ARG A 117 -6.10 10.56 2.20
N PRO A 118 -7.25 11.26 2.26
CA PRO A 118 -7.66 12.20 1.21
C PRO A 118 -6.68 13.34 0.93
N ASP A 119 -5.80 13.67 1.89
CA ASP A 119 -4.82 14.76 1.82
C ASP A 119 -3.43 14.32 1.35
N ARG A 120 -3.20 13.02 1.14
CA ARG A 120 -1.89 12.47 0.79
C ARG A 120 -1.96 11.52 -0.39
N CYS A 121 -1.09 11.75 -1.38
CA CYS A 121 -0.82 10.77 -2.43
C CYS A 121 0.43 9.97 -2.06
N ARG A 122 0.34 8.64 -2.15
CA ARG A 122 1.47 7.74 -1.97
C ARG A 122 1.63 6.90 -3.22
N SER A 123 2.82 6.95 -3.79
CA SER A 123 3.20 6.20 -4.98
C SER A 123 4.14 5.06 -4.60
N CYS A 124 3.97 3.91 -5.27
CA CYS A 124 4.78 2.71 -5.02
C CYS A 124 5.35 2.17 -6.34
N ALA A 125 6.65 1.90 -6.38
CA ALA A 125 7.28 1.11 -7.43
C ALA A 125 7.59 -0.30 -6.90
N VAL A 126 7.08 -1.33 -7.60
CA VAL A 126 7.40 -2.73 -7.30
C VAL A 126 8.34 -3.24 -8.38
N VAL A 127 9.59 -3.54 -7.99
CA VAL A 127 10.65 -3.88 -8.94
C VAL A 127 10.99 -5.37 -8.83
N GLY A 128 10.65 -6.11 -9.89
CA GLY A 128 11.03 -7.51 -10.06
C GLY A 128 12.49 -7.67 -10.52
N ASN A 129 12.87 -8.90 -10.85
CA ASN A 129 14.25 -9.26 -11.24
C ASN A 129 14.37 -9.71 -12.71
N SER A 130 13.42 -9.31 -13.55
CA SER A 130 13.42 -9.70 -14.96
C SER A 130 14.56 -9.01 -15.72
N GLY A 131 15.17 -9.75 -16.65
CA GLY A 131 16.23 -9.21 -17.52
C GLY A 131 15.75 -8.12 -18.48
N ASN A 132 14.43 -7.95 -18.66
CA ASN A 132 13.86 -6.89 -19.49
C ASN A 132 14.15 -5.48 -18.96
N LEU A 133 14.57 -5.35 -17.70
CA LEU A 133 14.96 -4.06 -17.12
C LEU A 133 16.32 -3.58 -17.65
N ARG A 134 17.15 -4.47 -18.20
CA ARG A 134 18.48 -4.11 -18.70
C ARG A 134 18.39 -3.19 -19.92
N GLY A 135 19.00 -2.02 -19.84
CA GLY A 135 18.92 -0.97 -20.87
C GLY A 135 17.56 -0.26 -20.93
N SER A 136 16.71 -0.42 -19.91
CA SER A 136 15.40 0.24 -19.87
C SER A 136 15.49 1.71 -19.44
N HIS A 137 16.54 2.08 -18.73
CA HIS A 137 16.72 3.42 -18.15
C HIS A 137 15.58 3.87 -17.22
N TYR A 138 14.83 2.94 -16.61
CA TYR A 138 13.73 3.27 -15.70
C TYR A 138 14.17 3.76 -14.32
N GLY A 139 15.47 3.73 -13.99
CA GLY A 139 15.98 4.01 -12.66
C GLY A 139 15.49 5.32 -12.04
N PRO A 140 15.60 6.47 -12.74
CA PRO A 140 15.08 7.74 -12.22
C PRO A 140 13.57 7.73 -11.95
N MET A 141 12.79 7.06 -12.81
CA MET A 141 11.33 6.95 -12.64
C MET A 141 10.98 6.06 -11.45
N ILE A 142 11.70 4.95 -11.26
CA ILE A 142 11.54 4.06 -10.10
C ILE A 142 11.82 4.83 -8.80
N ASP A 143 12.97 5.52 -8.74
CA ASP A 143 13.41 6.22 -7.52
C ASP A 143 12.53 7.44 -7.16
N ALA A 144 11.76 7.96 -8.12
CA ALA A 144 10.80 9.06 -7.90
C ALA A 144 9.59 8.65 -7.04
N HIS A 145 9.30 7.36 -6.88
CA HIS A 145 8.18 6.89 -6.06
C HIS A 145 8.47 7.02 -4.57
N ASP A 146 7.45 7.26 -3.74
CA ASP A 146 7.59 7.37 -2.28
C ASP A 146 8.16 6.08 -1.69
N ILE A 147 7.62 4.95 -2.15
CA ILE A 147 7.97 3.60 -1.73
C ILE A 147 8.55 2.83 -2.92
N VAL A 148 9.73 2.23 -2.72
CA VAL A 148 10.29 1.25 -3.68
C VAL A 148 10.39 -0.11 -2.99
N ILE A 149 9.69 -1.09 -3.55
CA ILE A 149 9.66 -2.48 -3.05
C ILE A 149 10.48 -3.35 -3.99
N ARG A 150 11.49 -4.03 -3.43
CA ARG A 150 12.33 -4.99 -4.17
C ARG A 150 12.19 -6.39 -3.60
N ILE A 151 12.51 -7.40 -4.40
CA ILE A 151 12.26 -8.81 -4.05
C ILE A 151 13.51 -9.65 -4.29
N ASN A 152 13.79 -10.61 -3.39
CA ASN A 152 14.86 -11.60 -3.53
C ASN A 152 16.26 -10.96 -3.69
N ARG A 153 17.08 -11.44 -4.64
CA ARG A 153 18.47 -11.02 -4.84
C ARG A 153 18.66 -10.07 -6.04
N GLY A 154 17.66 -9.25 -6.33
CA GLY A 154 17.78 -8.19 -7.35
C GLY A 154 18.95 -7.27 -7.07
N ARG A 155 19.83 -7.10 -8.06
CA ARG A 155 21.02 -6.23 -7.93
C ARG A 155 20.68 -4.82 -8.39
N THR A 156 20.92 -3.84 -7.53
CA THR A 156 20.87 -2.41 -7.88
C THR A 156 22.25 -1.89 -8.26
N LYS A 157 23.28 -2.29 -7.51
CA LYS A 157 24.66 -1.85 -7.74
C LYS A 157 25.16 -2.21 -9.15
N GLY A 158 25.54 -1.20 -9.92
CA GLY A 158 25.97 -1.32 -11.32
C GLY A 158 24.83 -1.38 -12.34
N TYR A 159 23.58 -1.25 -11.90
CA TYR A 159 22.37 -1.25 -12.73
C TYR A 159 21.44 -0.07 -12.38
N GLU A 160 21.91 0.91 -11.62
CA GLU A 160 21.10 1.99 -11.05
C GLU A 160 20.37 2.81 -12.13
N THR A 161 20.98 2.98 -13.30
CA THR A 161 20.34 3.63 -14.44
C THR A 161 19.05 2.92 -14.87
N ASP A 162 19.04 1.59 -14.80
CA ASP A 162 17.93 0.75 -15.24
C ASP A 162 16.91 0.50 -14.13
N VAL A 163 17.38 0.18 -12.92
CA VAL A 163 16.53 -0.31 -11.84
C VAL A 163 16.42 0.62 -10.65
N GLY A 164 17.14 1.74 -10.65
CA GLY A 164 17.17 2.70 -9.56
C GLY A 164 18.09 2.25 -8.42
N SER A 165 18.28 3.15 -7.46
CA SER A 165 19.12 2.98 -6.26
C SER A 165 18.30 2.89 -4.98
N LYS A 166 17.08 3.46 -4.96
CA LYS A 166 16.23 3.52 -3.77
C LYS A 166 15.62 2.15 -3.46
N THR A 167 15.58 1.81 -2.17
CA THR A 167 14.86 0.63 -1.66
C THR A 167 14.26 0.96 -0.29
N THR A 168 12.94 1.05 -0.22
CA THR A 168 12.21 1.31 1.03
C THR A 168 11.86 0.00 1.73
N TYR A 169 11.33 -0.97 1.00
CA TYR A 169 11.02 -2.31 1.51
C TYR A 169 11.70 -3.37 0.65
N HIS A 170 12.20 -4.41 1.31
CA HIS A 170 12.77 -5.55 0.62
C HIS A 170 12.10 -6.84 1.09
N VAL A 171 11.46 -7.52 0.14
CA VAL A 171 10.81 -8.82 0.34
C VAL A 171 11.84 -9.93 0.43
N MET A 172 11.88 -10.62 1.57
CA MET A 172 12.79 -11.75 1.78
C MET A 172 12.14 -12.91 2.54
N TYR A 173 12.72 -14.08 2.31
CA TYR A 173 12.57 -15.30 3.10
C TYR A 173 13.98 -15.89 3.32
N PRO A 174 14.19 -16.83 4.26
CA PRO A 174 15.54 -17.23 4.68
C PRO A 174 16.46 -17.66 3.52
N GLU A 175 15.95 -18.40 2.54
CA GLU A 175 16.71 -18.89 1.39
C GLU A 175 17.07 -17.78 0.38
N SER A 176 16.26 -16.73 0.29
CA SER A 176 16.51 -15.57 -0.57
C SER A 176 17.22 -14.41 0.13
N ALA A 177 17.56 -14.57 1.42
CA ALA A 177 18.12 -13.51 2.24
C ALA A 177 19.35 -12.85 1.63
N ALA A 178 19.39 -11.51 1.72
CA ALA A 178 20.53 -10.69 1.37
C ALA A 178 20.79 -9.66 2.48
N ARG A 179 21.95 -9.00 2.41
CA ARG A 179 22.27 -7.90 3.32
C ARG A 179 21.44 -6.68 2.92
N LEU A 180 20.73 -6.11 3.88
CA LEU A 180 19.95 -4.89 3.70
C LEU A 180 20.75 -3.66 4.10
N GLU A 181 20.43 -2.53 3.48
CA GLU A 181 20.90 -1.21 3.88
C GLU A 181 20.12 -0.74 5.12
N ASN A 182 20.70 0.18 5.90
CA ASN A 182 20.09 0.64 7.16
C ASN A 182 18.76 1.38 6.94
N THR A 183 18.56 1.94 5.75
CA THR A 183 17.36 2.66 5.30
C THR A 183 16.26 1.74 4.76
N THR A 184 16.54 0.44 4.65
CA THR A 184 15.62 -0.53 4.06
C THR A 184 14.94 -1.36 5.14
N SER A 185 13.61 -1.34 5.13
CA SER A 185 12.77 -2.17 5.99
C SER A 185 12.63 -3.58 5.41
N LEU A 186 12.70 -4.58 6.28
CA LEU A 186 12.48 -5.97 5.88
C LEU A 186 10.98 -6.26 5.80
N LEU A 187 10.53 -6.74 4.66
CA LEU A 187 9.20 -7.31 4.46
C LEU A 187 9.36 -8.84 4.40
N PHE A 188 9.05 -9.53 5.49
CA PHE A 188 9.38 -10.94 5.68
C PHE A 188 8.22 -11.87 5.26
N PHE A 189 8.54 -12.87 4.43
CA PHE A 189 7.60 -13.85 3.87
C PHE A 189 7.91 -15.25 4.45
N PRO A 190 7.20 -15.68 5.50
CA PRO A 190 7.40 -17.02 6.07
C PRO A 190 6.60 -18.07 5.30
N PHE A 191 7.27 -19.15 4.88
CA PHE A 191 6.65 -20.29 4.20
C PHE A 191 6.62 -21.57 5.05
N LYS A 192 7.31 -21.56 6.20
CA LYS A 192 7.35 -22.66 7.19
C LYS A 192 7.75 -22.14 8.57
N THR A 193 7.45 -22.90 9.63
CA THR A 193 7.66 -22.48 11.03
C THR A 193 9.13 -22.19 11.32
N SER A 194 10.04 -22.92 10.69
CA SER A 194 11.48 -22.69 10.83
C SER A 194 11.95 -21.33 10.29
N ASP A 195 11.16 -20.67 9.43
CA ASP A 195 11.49 -19.33 8.93
C ASP A 195 11.36 -18.28 10.05
N PHE A 196 10.35 -18.42 10.93
CA PHE A 196 10.22 -17.57 12.12
C PHE A 196 11.39 -17.76 13.09
N LEU A 197 11.81 -19.01 13.30
CA LEU A 197 12.97 -19.31 14.14
C LEU A 197 14.26 -18.72 13.56
N TRP A 198 14.41 -18.76 12.23
CA TRP A 198 15.49 -18.08 11.54
C TRP A 198 15.43 -16.56 11.77
N LEU A 199 14.24 -15.95 11.70
CA LEU A 199 14.07 -14.52 11.91
C LEU A 199 14.45 -14.11 13.34
N LEU A 200 14.05 -14.89 14.35
CA LEU A 200 14.44 -14.68 15.75
C LEU A 200 15.97 -14.73 15.92
N LYS A 201 16.62 -15.73 15.32
CA LYS A 201 18.09 -15.88 15.36
C LYS A 201 18.81 -14.73 14.64
N ALA A 202 18.31 -14.31 13.49
CA ALA A 202 18.87 -13.20 12.72
C ALA A 202 18.68 -11.85 13.44
N SER A 203 17.62 -11.72 14.24
CA SER A 203 17.34 -10.52 15.05
C SER A 203 18.23 -10.42 16.29
N ASN A 204 18.64 -11.56 16.86
CA ASN A 204 19.47 -11.62 18.07
C ASN A 204 20.73 -12.48 17.86
N PRO A 205 21.75 -11.96 17.14
CA PRO A 205 23.02 -12.65 17.03
C PRO A 205 23.68 -12.71 18.41
N ARG A 206 23.79 -13.91 19.01
CA ARG A 206 24.62 -14.12 20.21
C ARG A 206 26.05 -13.63 19.90
N GLN A 207 26.67 -12.96 20.87
CA GLN A 207 28.05 -12.44 20.85
C GLN A 207 29.16 -13.49 20.65
N ASN A 208 28.83 -14.75 20.35
CA ASN A 208 29.84 -15.79 20.12
C ASN A 208 30.36 -15.77 18.68
N GLY A 209 31.34 -14.89 18.46
CA GLY A 209 32.61 -15.17 17.76
C GLY A 209 32.59 -15.63 16.30
N THR A 210 31.45 -15.84 15.66
CA THR A 210 31.38 -16.14 14.22
C THR A 210 31.04 -14.88 13.45
N ARG A 211 32.08 -14.25 12.91
CA ARG A 211 32.10 -13.05 12.05
C ARG A 211 31.21 -13.14 10.78
N ASN A 212 30.49 -14.26 10.60
CA ASN A 212 29.63 -14.58 9.46
C ASN A 212 28.13 -14.44 9.74
N SER A 213 27.73 -13.99 10.94
CA SER A 213 26.35 -13.57 11.21
C SER A 213 26.05 -12.26 10.47
N LYS A 214 25.83 -12.36 9.16
CA LYS A 214 25.39 -11.28 8.27
C LYS A 214 24.16 -10.64 8.92
N MET A 215 24.29 -9.40 9.40
CA MET A 215 23.16 -8.61 9.92
C MET A 215 22.09 -8.55 8.84
N ILE A 216 20.95 -9.18 9.11
CA ILE A 216 19.78 -9.08 8.25
C ILE A 216 18.81 -8.14 8.94
N ALA A 217 18.67 -6.98 8.30
CA ALA A 217 17.74 -5.91 8.61
C ALA A 217 18.05 -5.07 9.85
N ASN A 218 17.66 -3.79 9.74
CA ASN A 218 17.35 -2.94 10.87
C ASN A 218 16.39 -3.69 11.81
N LYS A 219 16.74 -3.81 13.10
CA LYS A 219 15.93 -4.55 14.07
C LYS A 219 14.55 -3.91 14.27
N ASP A 220 14.45 -2.62 13.98
CA ASP A 220 13.31 -1.79 14.36
C ASP A 220 12.22 -1.77 13.28
N LEU A 221 12.51 -2.25 12.07
CA LEU A 221 11.60 -2.12 10.92
C LEU A 221 11.42 -3.44 10.17
N LYS A 222 10.57 -4.31 10.73
CA LYS A 222 10.19 -5.62 10.18
C LYS A 222 8.69 -5.73 10.04
N ILE A 223 8.23 -6.04 8.82
CA ILE A 223 6.83 -6.30 8.53
C ILE A 223 6.68 -7.79 8.25
N LEU A 224 5.73 -8.43 8.95
CA LEU A 224 5.49 -9.86 8.82
C LEU A 224 4.28 -10.13 7.94
N PHE A 225 4.49 -10.76 6.77
CA PHE A 225 3.41 -10.99 5.82
C PHE A 225 2.56 -12.22 6.19
N ASN A 226 1.24 -12.07 6.16
CA ASN A 226 0.27 -13.12 6.44
C ASN A 226 0.05 -14.01 5.20
N MET A 227 1.02 -14.88 4.94
CA MET A 227 0.96 -15.82 3.82
C MET A 227 -0.17 -16.85 3.95
N ALA A 228 -0.53 -17.25 5.17
CA ALA A 228 -1.52 -18.28 5.42
C ALA A 228 -2.92 -17.83 4.98
N ALA A 229 -3.40 -16.69 5.51
CA ALA A 229 -4.72 -16.18 5.16
C ALA A 229 -4.81 -15.74 3.68
N LEU A 230 -3.75 -15.12 3.14
CA LEU A 230 -3.80 -14.61 1.76
C LEU A 230 -3.92 -15.73 0.73
N LEU A 231 -3.09 -16.76 0.84
CA LEU A 231 -3.04 -17.80 -0.19
C LEU A 231 -4.24 -18.73 -0.14
N GLU A 232 -4.76 -19.04 1.05
CA GLU A 232 -6.01 -19.77 1.19
C GLU A 232 -7.17 -19.03 0.50
N ARG A 233 -7.27 -17.72 0.71
CA ARG A 233 -8.31 -16.91 0.05
C ARG A 233 -8.10 -16.84 -1.46
N LEU A 234 -6.87 -16.71 -1.94
CA LEU A 234 -6.57 -16.77 -3.38
C LEU A 234 -7.00 -18.11 -3.98
N GLU A 235 -6.74 -19.24 -3.30
CA GLU A 235 -7.21 -20.55 -3.76
C GLU A 235 -8.74 -20.65 -3.71
N SER A 236 -9.42 -20.11 -2.70
CA SER A 236 -10.90 -20.11 -2.68
C SER A 236 -11.50 -19.28 -3.82
N THR A 237 -10.85 -18.17 -4.20
CA THR A 237 -11.38 -17.21 -5.19
C THR A 237 -11.06 -17.63 -6.62
N PHE A 238 -9.91 -18.28 -6.86
CA PHE A 238 -9.48 -18.73 -8.19
C PHE A 238 -9.62 -20.26 -8.41
N GLY A 239 -9.80 -21.03 -7.34
CA GLY A 239 -9.97 -22.49 -7.38
C GLY A 239 -11.35 -22.94 -7.83
N GLU A 240 -12.36 -22.07 -7.73
CA GLU A 240 -13.70 -22.34 -8.31
C GLU A 240 -13.71 -22.25 -9.85
N THR A 241 -12.65 -21.72 -10.48
CA THR A 241 -12.54 -21.62 -11.94
C THR A 241 -11.86 -22.82 -12.60
N CYS A 242 -11.47 -23.83 -11.83
CA CYS A 242 -10.91 -25.10 -12.32
C CYS A 242 -11.66 -26.29 -11.72
N LYS A 243 -12.95 -26.42 -12.06
CA LYS A 243 -13.69 -27.69 -12.01
C LYS A 243 -14.52 -27.86 -13.27
#